data_AF-A0A9E0C6Q0-F1
#
_entry.id   AF-A0A9E0C6Q0-F1
#
_cell.length_a   1.000
_cell.length_b   1.000
_cell.length_c   1.000
_cell.angle_alpha   90.00
_cell.angle_beta   90.00
_cell.angle_gamma   90.00
#
_symmetry.space_group_name_H-M   'P 1'
#
loop_
_entity.id
_entity.type
_entity.pdbx_description
1 polymer ?
#
loop_
_entity_poly.entity_id
_entity_poly.type
_entity_poly.pdbx_seq_one_letter_code
_entity_poly.pdbx_strand_id
1 'polypeptide(L)'
;MFNIFRFKKNRPKLDEVNSNQVLDEILYLSNREDYLGKAALAKHASKAAIKLGEYDKAWSLLHEQKMLYLSHAQNQKWNAKYIFALEGTVSEELANILRLEGKHDQALVHILYWIITSQNTTKRQEKKLIAYLGRCKFKSVTIEDIKSFIEGNKPHPDLATIQFKVRDWRDSQDKALR
;
A
#
# COMPACT_ATOMS: atom_id res chain seq x y z
N MET A 1 -56.68 22.44 -2.42
CA MET A 1 -56.45 23.27 -1.21
C MET A 1 -56.07 22.29 -0.09
N PHE A 2 -54.77 21.99 0.05
CA PHE A 2 -54.28 20.94 0.96
C PHE A 2 -53.56 21.53 2.17
N ASN A 3 -53.92 21.02 3.35
CA ASN A 3 -53.46 21.38 4.67
C ASN A 3 -51.93 21.27 4.83
N ILE A 4 -51.32 22.33 5.35
CA ILE A 4 -49.92 22.39 5.76
C ILE A 4 -49.80 21.78 7.16
N PHE A 5 -49.15 20.63 7.26
CA PHE A 5 -48.80 19.99 8.52
C PHE A 5 -47.90 20.91 9.35
N ARG A 6 -48.39 21.40 10.50
CA ARG A 6 -47.57 22.00 11.57
C ARG A 6 -46.77 20.89 12.26
N PHE A 7 -45.54 20.66 11.83
CA PHE A 7 -44.58 19.91 12.65
C PHE A 7 -44.18 20.77 13.86
N LYS A 8 -44.66 20.36 15.05
CA LYS A 8 -44.21 20.88 16.34
C LYS A 8 -42.72 20.50 16.48
N LYS A 9 -41.81 21.48 16.39
CA LYS A 9 -40.39 21.30 16.72
C LYS A 9 -40.27 20.97 18.21
N ASN A 10 -40.31 19.69 18.56
CA ASN A 10 -39.66 19.23 19.79
C ASN A 10 -38.15 19.29 19.54
N ARG A 11 -37.54 20.45 19.84
CA ARG A 11 -36.08 20.49 19.99
C ARG A 11 -35.78 19.73 21.28
N PRO A 12 -34.90 18.72 21.27
CA PRO A 12 -34.38 18.18 22.52
C PRO A 12 -33.79 19.35 23.31
N LYS A 13 -34.05 19.40 24.62
CA LYS A 13 -33.34 20.31 25.50
C LYS A 13 -31.85 19.98 25.33
N LEU A 14 -31.05 20.99 25.00
CA LEU A 14 -29.60 20.91 25.13
C LEU A 14 -29.36 20.75 26.62
N ASP A 15 -29.23 19.51 27.08
CA ASP A 15 -28.59 19.23 28.35
C ASP A 15 -27.24 19.94 28.31
N GLU A 16 -26.91 20.67 29.37
CA GLU A 16 -25.66 21.43 29.48
C GLU A 16 -24.49 20.47 29.28
N VAL A 17 -24.01 20.43 28.04
CA VAL A 17 -22.84 19.64 27.68
C VAL A 17 -21.69 20.25 28.47
N ASN A 18 -21.21 19.54 29.49
CA ASN A 18 -20.13 19.96 30.34
C ASN A 18 -18.92 20.28 29.45
N SER A 19 -18.60 21.58 29.34
CA SER A 19 -17.60 22.07 28.40
C SER A 19 -16.23 21.45 28.65
N ASN A 20 -15.96 21.02 29.89
CA ASN A 20 -14.74 20.32 30.26
C ASN A 20 -14.71 18.88 29.72
N GLN A 21 -15.84 18.17 29.66
CA GLN A 21 -15.89 16.82 29.04
C GLN A 21 -15.68 16.89 27.53
N VAL A 22 -16.23 17.91 26.86
CA VAL A 22 -16.00 18.12 25.42
C VAL A 22 -14.56 18.50 25.13
N LEU A 23 -13.96 19.35 25.97
CA LEU A 23 -12.56 19.72 25.84
C LEU A 23 -11.63 18.53 26.10
N ASP A 24 -11.92 17.71 27.11
CA ASP A 24 -11.17 16.49 27.39
C ASP A 24 -11.31 15.46 26.27
N GLU A 25 -12.50 15.31 25.67
CA GLU A 25 -12.71 14.43 24.53
C GLU A 25 -12.02 14.96 23.26
N ILE A 26 -12.05 16.27 23.01
CA ILE A 26 -11.30 16.91 21.91
C ILE A 26 -9.79 16.78 22.12
N LEU A 27 -9.29 16.99 23.33
CA LEU A 27 -7.87 16.86 23.68
C LEU A 27 -7.42 15.40 23.61
N TYR A 28 -8.27 14.46 24.04
CA TYR A 28 -8.05 13.02 23.91
C TYR A 28 -8.04 12.57 22.44
N LEU A 29 -8.93 13.12 21.60
CA LEU A 29 -8.96 12.87 20.16
C LEU A 29 -7.77 13.53 19.45
N SER A 30 -7.31 14.70 19.89
CA SER A 30 -6.12 15.37 19.32
C SER A 30 -4.81 14.74 19.78
N ASN A 31 -4.80 14.07 20.93
CA ASN A 31 -3.66 13.32 21.46
C ASN A 31 -3.53 11.91 20.87
N ARG A 32 -4.48 11.44 20.06
CA ARG A 32 -4.25 10.23 19.26
C ARG A 32 -3.22 10.56 18.18
N GLU A 33 -2.12 9.83 18.17
CA GLU A 33 -1.12 9.95 17.11
C GLU A 33 -1.78 9.77 15.73
N ASP A 34 -1.85 10.85 14.95
CA ASP A 34 -2.41 10.88 13.61
C ASP A 34 -1.44 10.24 12.59
N TYR A 35 -1.24 8.94 12.74
CA TYR A 35 -0.40 8.16 11.85
C TYR A 35 -0.90 8.17 10.40
N LEU A 36 -2.22 8.19 10.19
CA LEU A 36 -2.79 8.16 8.84
C LEU A 36 -2.60 9.50 8.12
N GLY A 37 -2.81 10.62 8.81
CA GLY A 37 -2.53 11.95 8.27
C GLY A 37 -1.06 12.14 7.96
N LYS A 38 -0.15 11.76 8.87
CA LYS A 38 1.30 11.76 8.62
C LYS A 38 1.67 10.88 7.41
N ALA A 39 1.08 9.68 7.30
CA ALA A 39 1.33 8.78 6.17
C ALA A 39 0.84 9.38 4.84
N ALA A 40 -0.29 10.09 4.85
CA ALA A 40 -0.79 10.81 3.69
C ALA A 40 0.17 11.94 3.27
N LEU A 41 0.70 12.71 4.23
CA LEU A 41 1.70 13.74 3.96
C LEU A 41 2.98 13.15 3.35
N ALA A 42 3.49 12.05 3.91
CA ALA A 42 4.66 11.35 3.38
C ALA A 42 4.43 10.87 1.94
N LYS A 43 3.23 10.34 1.63
CA LYS A 43 2.82 9.96 0.27
C LYS A 43 2.78 11.16 -0.69
N HIS A 44 2.26 12.30 -0.25
CA HIS A 44 2.23 13.50 -1.08
C HIS A 44 3.64 14.03 -1.37
N ALA A 45 4.48 14.09 -0.34
CA ALA A 45 5.88 14.48 -0.45
C ALA A 45 6.67 13.52 -1.36
N SER A 46 6.45 12.20 -1.26
CA SER A 46 7.14 11.22 -2.11
C SER A 46 6.77 11.41 -3.58
N LYS A 47 5.50 11.68 -3.89
CA LYS A 47 5.07 12.00 -5.26
C LYS A 47 5.71 13.27 -5.80
N ALA A 48 5.90 14.29 -4.96
CA ALA A 48 6.63 15.49 -5.36
C ALA A 48 8.11 15.17 -5.65
N ALA A 49 8.77 14.42 -4.77
CA ALA A 49 10.16 13.98 -4.95
C ALA A 49 10.35 13.13 -6.22
N ILE A 50 9.43 12.19 -6.52
CA ILE A 50 9.45 11.41 -7.77
C ILE A 50 9.42 12.33 -9.00
N LYS A 51 8.57 13.36 -9.01
CA LYS A 51 8.46 14.31 -10.12
C LYS A 51 9.74 15.14 -10.31
N LEU A 52 10.47 15.40 -9.23
CA LEU A 52 11.74 16.11 -9.23
C LEU A 52 12.95 15.20 -9.52
N GLY A 53 12.75 13.88 -9.66
CA GLY A 53 13.83 12.91 -9.83
C GLY A 53 14.62 12.62 -8.54
N GLU A 54 14.14 13.09 -7.38
CA GLU A 54 14.75 12.87 -6.06
C GLU A 54 14.40 11.47 -5.53
N TYR A 55 14.87 10.41 -6.20
CA TYR A 55 14.43 9.04 -5.95
C TYR A 55 14.77 8.52 -4.55
N ASP A 56 15.96 8.81 -4.01
CA ASP A 56 16.35 8.39 -2.65
C ASP A 56 15.45 9.00 -1.57
N LYS A 57 15.08 10.27 -1.76
CA LYS A 57 14.15 10.96 -0.87
C LYS A 57 12.75 10.39 -0.99
N ALA A 58 12.28 10.17 -2.22
CA ALA A 58 10.99 9.52 -2.45
C ALA A 58 10.93 8.12 -1.81
N TRP A 59 12.00 7.35 -1.94
CA TRP A 59 12.15 6.03 -1.33
C TRP A 59 12.04 6.11 0.20
N SER A 60 12.78 7.01 0.81
CA SER A 60 12.77 7.24 2.26
C SER A 60 11.37 7.63 2.77
N LEU A 61 10.68 8.54 2.07
CA LEU A 61 9.32 8.97 2.40
C LEU A 61 8.28 7.84 2.26
N LEU A 62 8.42 6.94 1.28
CA LEU A 62 7.55 5.78 1.16
C LEU A 62 7.80 4.76 2.29
N HIS A 63 9.05 4.59 2.73
CA HIS A 63 9.34 3.77 3.91
C HIS A 63 8.78 4.39 5.20
N GLU A 64 8.86 5.72 5.35
CA GLU A 64 8.20 6.43 6.44
C GLU A 64 6.68 6.21 6.42
N GLN A 65 6.06 6.30 5.24
CA GLN A 65 4.64 5.97 5.06
C GLN A 65 4.32 4.55 5.55
N LYS A 66 5.16 3.55 5.22
CA LYS A 66 4.99 2.17 5.71
C LYS A 66 5.08 2.08 7.23
N MET A 67 6.05 2.75 7.85
CA MET A 67 6.24 2.73 9.31
C MET A 67 5.05 3.37 10.05
N LEU A 68 4.51 4.45 9.51
CA LEU A 68 3.31 5.10 10.04
C LEU A 68 2.08 4.21 9.92
N TYR A 69 1.91 3.53 8.77
CA TYR A 69 0.86 2.52 8.61
C TYR A 69 0.99 1.35 9.58
N LEU A 70 2.20 0.86 9.83
CA LEU A 70 2.44 -0.19 10.82
C LEU A 70 2.08 0.29 12.24
N SER A 71 2.51 1.52 12.60
CA SER A 71 2.20 2.12 13.90
C SER A 71 0.69 2.28 14.10
N HIS A 72 -0.02 2.74 13.06
CA HIS A 72 -1.47 2.80 13.07
C HIS A 72 -2.10 1.41 13.28
N ALA A 73 -1.68 0.43 12.50
CA ALA A 73 -2.22 -0.92 12.55
C ALA A 73 -1.98 -1.60 13.90
N GLN A 74 -0.81 -1.39 14.51
CA GLN A 74 -0.49 -1.85 15.87
C GLN A 74 -1.41 -1.19 16.90
N ASN A 75 -1.57 0.14 16.84
CA ASN A 75 -2.46 0.88 17.73
C ASN A 75 -3.93 0.41 17.61
N GLN A 76 -4.36 0.05 16.39
CA GLN A 76 -5.70 -0.48 16.13
C GLN A 76 -5.82 -2.01 16.26
N LYS A 77 -4.74 -2.71 16.65
CA LYS A 77 -4.68 -4.18 16.78
C LYS A 77 -5.16 -4.93 15.53
N TRP A 78 -4.78 -4.45 14.35
CA TRP A 78 -5.11 -5.11 13.10
C TRP A 78 -4.42 -6.47 12.99
N ASN A 79 -5.08 -7.41 12.31
CA ASN A 79 -4.45 -8.68 11.97
C ASN A 79 -3.41 -8.52 10.84
N ALA A 80 -2.55 -9.53 10.70
CA ALA A 80 -1.49 -9.54 9.70
C ALA A 80 -2.00 -9.34 8.26
N LYS A 81 -3.17 -9.90 7.91
CA LYS A 81 -3.76 -9.78 6.57
C LYS A 81 -4.01 -8.32 6.19
N TYR A 82 -4.56 -7.51 7.10
CA TYR A 82 -4.80 -6.09 6.83
C TYR A 82 -3.50 -5.28 6.79
N ILE A 83 -2.52 -5.64 7.63
CA ILE A 83 -1.19 -5.02 7.61
C ILE A 83 -0.51 -5.25 6.26
N PHE A 84 -0.47 -6.51 5.79
CA PHE A 84 0.12 -6.87 4.50
C PHE A 84 -0.56 -6.13 3.34
N ALA A 85 -1.90 -6.10 3.32
CA ALA A 85 -2.61 -5.38 2.28
C ALA A 85 -2.25 -3.88 2.26
N LEU A 86 -2.12 -3.26 3.43
CA LEU A 86 -1.74 -1.86 3.56
C LEU A 86 -0.29 -1.62 3.10
N GLU A 87 0.68 -2.45 3.53
CA GLU A 87 2.06 -2.40 3.06
C GLU A 87 2.20 -2.65 1.56
N GLY A 88 1.38 -3.55 1.02
CA GLY A 88 1.27 -3.84 -0.40
C GLY A 88 0.94 -2.60 -1.22
N THR A 89 0.06 -1.72 -0.72
CA THR A 89 -0.30 -0.49 -1.44
C THR A 89 0.89 0.46 -1.65
N VAL A 90 1.83 0.50 -0.71
CA VAL A 90 3.04 1.31 -0.81
C VAL A 90 4.05 0.69 -1.78
N SER A 91 4.06 -0.64 -1.87
CA SER A 91 4.96 -1.38 -2.76
C SER A 91 4.74 -1.05 -4.24
N GLU A 92 3.52 -0.67 -4.64
CA GLU A 92 3.29 -0.19 -6.00
C GLU A 92 4.11 1.06 -6.35
N GLU A 93 4.20 2.03 -5.43
CA GLU A 93 4.95 3.27 -5.66
C GLU A 93 6.46 3.01 -5.58
N LEU A 94 6.91 2.13 -4.67
CA LEU A 94 8.31 1.68 -4.61
C LEU A 94 8.73 1.00 -5.92
N ALA A 95 7.87 0.14 -6.48
CA ALA A 95 8.11 -0.47 -7.79
C ALA A 95 8.29 0.60 -8.89
N ASN A 96 7.51 1.68 -8.83
CA ASN A 96 7.61 2.74 -9.81
C ASN A 96 8.95 3.50 -9.73
N ILE A 97 9.46 3.75 -8.52
CA ILE A 97 10.79 4.33 -8.31
C ILE A 97 11.86 3.44 -8.94
N LEU A 98 11.89 2.14 -8.56
CA LEU A 98 12.88 1.19 -9.08
C LEU A 98 12.81 1.06 -10.61
N ARG A 99 11.61 1.12 -11.18
CA ARG A 99 11.42 1.15 -12.62
C ARG A 99 12.05 2.39 -13.25
N LEU A 100 11.88 3.57 -12.65
CA LEU A 100 12.48 4.82 -13.13
C LEU A 100 14.01 4.80 -13.03
N GLU A 101 14.56 4.11 -12.03
CA GLU A 101 16.00 3.89 -11.86
C GLU A 101 16.58 2.76 -12.75
N GLY A 102 15.76 2.09 -13.57
CA GLY A 102 16.21 0.96 -14.40
C GLY A 102 16.39 -0.37 -13.66
N LYS A 103 16.07 -0.44 -12.36
CA LYS A 103 16.16 -1.65 -11.51
C LYS A 103 14.94 -2.55 -11.72
N HIS A 104 14.74 -3.06 -12.94
CA HIS A 104 13.51 -3.75 -13.37
C HIS A 104 13.17 -4.99 -12.55
N ASP A 105 14.15 -5.82 -12.20
CA ASP A 105 13.93 -7.05 -11.43
C ASP A 105 13.44 -6.73 -10.01
N GLN A 106 14.06 -5.74 -9.36
CA GLN A 106 13.62 -5.25 -8.05
C GLN A 106 12.24 -4.60 -8.15
N ALA A 107 11.95 -3.88 -9.23
CA ALA A 107 10.64 -3.30 -9.47
C ALA A 107 9.56 -4.40 -9.59
N LEU A 108 9.86 -5.52 -10.25
CA LEU A 108 8.97 -6.67 -10.35
C LEU A 108 8.70 -7.32 -8.99
N VAL A 109 9.71 -7.46 -8.12
CA VAL A 109 9.53 -7.96 -6.74
C VAL A 109 8.43 -7.18 -6.02
N HIS A 110 8.45 -5.85 -6.08
CA HIS A 110 7.46 -5.02 -5.41
C HIS A 110 6.06 -5.10 -6.06
N ILE A 111 5.97 -5.27 -7.39
CA ILE A 111 4.69 -5.55 -8.05
C ILE A 111 4.12 -6.89 -7.60
N LEU A 112 4.93 -7.95 -7.53
CA LEU A 112 4.49 -9.25 -7.06
C LEU A 112 4.02 -9.17 -5.61
N TYR A 113 4.78 -8.50 -4.74
CA TYR A 113 4.39 -8.32 -3.35
C TYR A 113 3.05 -7.55 -3.22
N TRP A 114 2.85 -6.49 -4.00
CA TRP A 114 1.58 -5.77 -4.03
C TRP A 114 0.40 -6.66 -4.44
N ILE A 115 0.59 -7.57 -5.39
CA ILE A 115 -0.48 -8.49 -5.84
C ILE A 115 -0.73 -9.59 -4.81
N ILE A 116 0.34 -10.22 -4.29
CA ILE A 116 0.27 -11.31 -3.31
C ILE A 116 -0.42 -10.86 -2.01
N THR A 117 -0.18 -9.62 -1.59
CA THR A 117 -0.79 -9.05 -0.38
C THR A 117 -2.20 -8.49 -0.59
N SER A 118 -2.69 -8.45 -1.82
CA SER A 118 -4.04 -7.98 -2.12
C SER A 118 -5.08 -9.07 -1.91
N GLN A 119 -6.27 -8.69 -1.41
CA GLN A 119 -7.37 -9.64 -1.23
C GLN A 119 -7.79 -10.29 -2.56
N ASN A 120 -7.88 -9.48 -3.61
CA ASN A 120 -8.23 -9.92 -4.96
C ASN A 120 -7.30 -9.23 -5.95
N THR A 121 -6.88 -9.98 -6.98
CA THR A 121 -6.11 -9.42 -8.08
C THR A 121 -7.02 -8.60 -8.98
N THR A 122 -6.67 -7.34 -9.20
CA THR A 122 -7.41 -6.42 -10.06
C THR A 122 -6.87 -6.41 -11.49
N LYS A 123 -7.70 -6.02 -12.47
CA LYS A 123 -7.24 -5.81 -13.86
C LYS A 123 -6.09 -4.81 -13.97
N ARG A 124 -6.01 -3.82 -13.06
CA ARG A 124 -4.90 -2.85 -13.00
C ARG A 124 -3.59 -3.52 -12.60
N GLN A 125 -3.65 -4.41 -11.62
CA GLN A 125 -2.52 -5.21 -11.17
C GLN A 125 -2.03 -6.15 -12.27
N GLU A 126 -2.93 -6.86 -12.96
CA GLU A 126 -2.56 -7.74 -14.07
C GLU A 126 -1.85 -6.98 -15.19
N LYS A 127 -2.40 -5.83 -15.61
CA LYS A 127 -1.77 -4.99 -16.63
C LYS A 127 -0.37 -4.53 -16.21
N LYS A 128 -0.21 -4.13 -14.94
CA LYS A 128 1.10 -3.73 -14.40
C LYS A 128 2.06 -4.90 -14.30
N LEU A 129 1.60 -6.08 -13.88
CA LEU A 129 2.41 -7.28 -13.83
C LEU A 129 3.01 -7.59 -15.21
N ILE A 130 2.18 -7.65 -16.25
CA ILE A 130 2.62 -7.92 -17.62
C ILE A 130 3.64 -6.86 -18.07
N ALA A 131 3.36 -5.58 -17.80
CA ALA A 131 4.25 -4.50 -18.17
C ALA A 131 5.62 -4.58 -17.46
N TYR A 132 5.66 -4.89 -16.16
CA TYR A 132 6.90 -4.98 -15.40
C TYR A 132 7.68 -6.25 -15.74
N LEU A 133 6.99 -7.37 -15.95
CA LEU A 133 7.58 -8.61 -16.44
C LEU A 133 8.29 -8.41 -17.78
N GLY A 134 7.61 -7.76 -18.75
CA GLY A 134 8.19 -7.49 -20.06
C GLY A 134 9.48 -6.66 -20.01
N ARG A 135 9.64 -5.79 -19.00
CA ARG A 135 10.87 -5.00 -18.78
C ARG A 135 12.03 -5.84 -18.24
N CYS A 136 11.73 -6.92 -17.53
CA CYS A 136 12.76 -7.83 -17.01
C CYS A 136 13.38 -8.70 -18.13
N LYS A 137 12.70 -8.82 -19.30
CA LYS A 137 13.18 -9.58 -20.46
C LYS A 137 13.56 -11.03 -20.10
N PHE A 138 12.76 -11.65 -19.24
CA PHE A 138 12.96 -13.05 -18.92
C PHE A 138 12.66 -13.93 -20.13
N LYS A 139 13.57 -14.85 -20.47
CA LYS A 139 13.44 -15.70 -21.67
C LYS A 139 12.59 -16.95 -21.44
N SER A 140 12.64 -17.51 -20.23
CA SER A 140 12.07 -18.83 -19.91
C SER A 140 10.88 -18.77 -18.94
N VAL A 141 10.47 -17.58 -18.49
CA VAL A 141 9.39 -17.42 -17.51
C VAL A 141 8.11 -17.03 -18.22
N THR A 142 7.08 -17.86 -18.07
CA THR A 142 5.74 -17.58 -18.60
C THR A 142 4.90 -16.77 -17.62
N ILE A 143 3.81 -16.16 -18.09
CA ILE A 143 2.87 -15.47 -17.20
C ILE A 143 2.12 -16.48 -16.30
N GLU A 144 1.93 -17.71 -16.76
CA GLU A 144 1.35 -18.83 -16.02
C GLU A 144 2.22 -19.25 -14.83
N ASP A 145 3.55 -19.29 -15.00
CA ASP A 145 4.50 -19.58 -13.90
C ASP A 145 4.36 -18.53 -12.78
N ILE A 146 4.23 -17.27 -13.18
CA ILE A 146 4.09 -16.15 -12.25
C ILE A 146 2.73 -16.18 -11.55
N LYS A 147 1.64 -16.47 -12.27
CA LYS A 147 0.31 -16.62 -11.67
C LYS A 147 0.29 -17.75 -10.64
N SER A 148 0.89 -18.88 -10.97
CA SER A 148 1.04 -20.03 -10.06
C SER A 148 1.84 -19.63 -8.82
N PHE A 149 2.95 -18.91 -9.01
CA PHE A 149 3.76 -18.39 -7.90
C PHE A 149 2.97 -17.42 -7.02
N ILE A 150 2.22 -16.48 -7.60
CA ILE A 150 1.39 -15.53 -6.84
C ILE A 150 0.37 -16.27 -5.98
N GLU A 151 -0.39 -17.20 -6.57
CA GLU A 151 -1.45 -17.91 -5.85
C GLU A 151 -0.91 -18.77 -4.71
N GLY A 152 0.22 -19.45 -4.93
CA GLY A 152 0.89 -20.25 -3.89
C GLY A 152 1.42 -19.42 -2.71
N ASN A 153 1.67 -18.12 -2.89
CA ASN A 153 2.24 -17.25 -1.86
C ASN A 153 1.22 -16.29 -1.20
N LYS A 154 0.00 -16.18 -1.71
CA LYS A 154 -1.06 -15.36 -1.08
C LYS A 154 -1.33 -15.68 0.39
N PRO A 155 -1.33 -16.95 0.84
CA PRO A 155 -1.58 -17.28 2.25
C PRO A 155 -0.49 -16.74 3.19
N HIS A 156 0.76 -16.68 2.70
CA HIS A 156 1.93 -16.27 3.48
C HIS A 156 2.83 -15.34 2.66
N PRO A 157 2.45 -14.06 2.52
CA PRO A 157 3.25 -13.10 1.75
C PRO A 157 4.61 -12.86 2.42
N ASP A 158 5.69 -13.20 1.73
CA ASP A 158 7.04 -12.95 2.19
C ASP A 158 7.88 -12.29 1.08
N LEU A 159 8.45 -11.12 1.39
CA LEU A 159 9.23 -10.36 0.43
C LEU A 159 10.54 -11.08 0.07
N ALA A 160 11.16 -11.77 1.03
CA ALA A 160 12.42 -12.48 0.80
C ALA A 160 12.23 -13.64 -0.17
N THR A 161 11.15 -14.41 -0.02
CA THR A 161 10.74 -15.48 -0.94
C THR A 161 10.53 -14.94 -2.36
N ILE A 162 9.87 -13.78 -2.51
CA ILE A 162 9.67 -13.14 -3.81
C ILE A 162 11.00 -12.68 -4.41
N GLN A 163 11.87 -12.05 -3.62
CA GLN A 163 13.21 -11.64 -4.06
C GLN A 163 14.03 -12.82 -4.55
N PHE A 164 14.05 -13.90 -3.77
CA PHE A 164 14.72 -15.14 -4.15
C PHE A 164 14.18 -15.68 -5.47
N LYS A 165 12.85 -15.74 -5.63
CA LYS A 165 12.25 -16.29 -6.84
C LYS A 165 12.54 -15.46 -8.09
N VAL A 166 12.51 -14.13 -7.97
CA VAL A 166 12.85 -13.24 -9.10
C VAL A 166 14.33 -13.39 -9.47
N ARG A 167 15.22 -13.56 -8.49
CA ARG A 167 16.64 -13.86 -8.74
C ARG A 167 16.82 -15.21 -9.42
N ASP A 168 16.15 -16.25 -8.94
CA ASP A 168 16.16 -17.59 -9.54
C ASP A 168 15.74 -17.57 -11.02
N TRP A 169 14.71 -16.79 -11.37
CA TRP A 169 14.29 -16.57 -12.75
C TRP A 169 15.36 -15.90 -13.62
N ARG A 170 16.14 -14.98 -13.05
CA ARG A 170 17.27 -14.34 -13.73
C ARG A 170 18.42 -15.31 -13.91
N ASP A 171 18.86 -15.97 -12.85
CA ASP A 171 20.04 -16.86 -12.85
C ASP A 171 19.84 -18.09 -13.74
N SER A 172 18.61 -18.61 -13.80
CA SER A 172 18.23 -19.70 -14.71
C SER A 172 18.41 -19.35 -16.19
N GLN A 173 18.43 -18.07 -16.54
CA GLN A 173 18.70 -17.61 -17.91
C GLN A 173 20.19 -17.58 -18.23
N ASP A 174 21.01 -17.14 -17.28
CA ASP A 174 22.46 -17.03 -17.47
C ASP A 174 23.11 -18.41 -17.63
N LYS A 175 22.51 -19.45 -17.00
CA LYS A 175 22.93 -20.85 -17.19
C LYS A 175 22.51 -21.43 -18.55
N ALA A 176 21.41 -20.97 -19.15
CA ALA A 176 20.96 -21.44 -20.47
C ALA A 176 21.75 -20.82 -21.65
N LEU A 177 22.65 -19.87 -21.36
CA LEU A 177 23.51 -19.19 -22.34
C LEU A 177 24.97 -19.64 -22.29
N ARG A 178 25.30 -20.59 -21.41
CA ARG A 178 26.61 -21.24 -21.30
C ARG A 178 26.52 -22.66 -21.82
#